data_AF-A0A7V5UKZ2-F1
#
_entry.id   AF-A0A7V5UKZ2-F1
#
_cell.length_a   1.000
_cell.length_b   1.000
_cell.length_c   1.000
_cell.angle_alpha   90.00
_cell.angle_beta   90.00
_cell.angle_gamma   90.00
#
_symmetry.space_group_name_H-M   'P 1'
#
loop_
_entity.id
_entity.type
_entity.pdbx_description
1 polymer ?
#
loop_
_entity_poly.entity_id
_entity_poly.type
_entity_poly.pdbx_seq_one_letter_code
_entity_poly.pdbx_strand_id
1 'polypeptide(L)'
;MPKLAEICRRPNVYVELATLERAGAIDRVLDSISADRLCYGSNLPLFYGSSARLKLLTADITDTQRSQIASTNIISLINTLRGGD
;
A
#
# COMPACT_ATOMS: atom_id res chain seq x y z
N MET A 1 -0.33 -9.23 11.56
CA MET A 1 0.76 -8.35 12.05
C MET A 1 0.20 -7.36 13.09
N PRO A 2 0.02 -7.77 14.36
CA PRO A 2 -0.86 -7.05 15.29
C PRO A 2 -0.39 -5.63 15.63
N LYS A 3 0.90 -5.44 15.92
CA LYS A 3 1.45 -4.12 16.29
C LYS A 3 1.43 -3.13 15.12
N LEU A 4 1.71 -3.58 13.89
CA LEU A 4 1.65 -2.73 12.71
C LEU A 4 0.20 -2.31 12.41
N ALA A 5 -0.74 -3.26 12.50
CA ALA A 5 -2.16 -2.99 12.31
C ALA A 5 -2.69 -1.95 13.30
N GLU A 6 -2.29 -2.03 14.57
CA GLU A 6 -2.63 -1.04 15.60
C GLU A 6 -2.15 0.37 15.22
N ILE A 7 -0.89 0.50 14.79
CA ILE A 7 -0.30 1.80 14.39
C ILE A 7 -1.03 2.38 13.17
N CYS A 8 -1.41 1.54 12.21
CA CYS A 8 -2.12 1.95 10.99
C CYS A 8 -3.56 2.44 11.22
N ARG A 9 -4.14 2.23 12.41
CA ARG A 9 -5.46 2.80 12.74
C ARG A 9 -5.41 4.31 12.97
N ARG A 10 -4.22 4.89 13.14
CA ARG A 10 -4.05 6.34 13.29
C ARG A 10 -4.28 7.05 11.94
N PRO A 11 -4.92 8.23 11.93
CA PRO A 11 -5.32 8.90 10.69
C PRO A 11 -4.15 9.30 9.78
N ASN A 12 -2.98 9.55 10.36
CA ASN A 12 -1.83 10.10 9.61
C ASN A 12 -0.74 9.05 9.33
N VAL A 13 -1.09 7.76 9.41
CA VAL A 13 -0.15 6.66 9.21
C VAL A 13 -0.51 5.91 7.94
N TYR A 14 0.46 5.78 7.04
CA TYR A 14 0.37 4.99 5.82
C TYR A 14 1.59 4.07 5.74
N VAL A 15 1.42 2.91 5.11
CA VAL A 15 2.48 1.91 4.92
C VAL A 15 2.74 1.73 3.44
N GLU A 16 3.98 1.92 3.04
CA GLU A 16 4.42 1.61 1.68
C GLU A 16 4.89 0.14 1.57
N LEU A 17 4.80 -0.46 0.37
CA LEU A 17 4.92 -1.91 0.14
C LEU A 17 6.19 -2.38 -0.60
N ALA A 18 7.15 -1.51 -0.90
CA ALA A 18 8.32 -1.83 -1.71
C ALA A 18 9.18 -2.95 -1.12
N THR A 19 9.28 -3.02 0.22
CA THR A 19 10.05 -4.07 0.92
C THR A 19 9.23 -5.29 1.33
N LEU A 20 7.95 -5.34 0.93
CA LEU A 20 7.10 -6.49 1.18
C LEU A 20 7.43 -7.63 0.20
N GLU A 21 8.49 -8.38 0.50
CA GLU A 21 9.05 -9.41 -0.37
C GLU A 21 8.51 -10.80 0.00
N ARG A 22 7.33 -11.17 -0.52
CA ARG A 22 6.79 -12.53 -0.51
C ARG A 22 5.60 -12.65 -1.50
N ALA A 23 5.43 -13.80 -2.13
CA ALA A 23 4.22 -14.08 -2.91
C ALA A 23 2.96 -14.05 -2.03
N GLY A 24 1.87 -13.45 -2.54
CA GLY A 24 0.62 -13.30 -1.79
C GLY A 24 0.75 -12.42 -0.53
N ALA A 25 1.76 -11.55 -0.47
CA ALA A 25 2.01 -10.76 0.73
C ALA A 25 1.01 -9.62 0.91
N ILE A 26 0.49 -9.06 -0.19
CA ILE A 26 -0.52 -7.99 -0.13
C ILE A 26 -1.81 -8.52 0.50
N ASP A 27 -2.23 -9.71 0.09
CA ASP A 27 -3.39 -10.45 0.61
C ASP A 27 -3.29 -10.61 2.12
N ARG A 28 -2.15 -11.14 2.60
CA ARG A 28 -1.89 -11.33 4.03
C ARG A 28 -1.76 -10.04 4.82
N VAL A 29 -1.36 -8.95 4.19
CA VAL A 29 -1.33 -7.63 4.84
C VAL A 29 -2.75 -7.11 4.99
N LEU A 30 -3.61 -7.32 4.00
CA LEU A 30 -5.02 -6.91 4.02
C LEU A 30 -5.86 -7.65 5.05
N ASP A 31 -5.45 -8.86 5.48
CA ASP A 31 -6.06 -9.55 6.64
C ASP A 31 -5.94 -8.74 7.95
N SER A 32 -5.00 -7.80 8.02
CA SER A 32 -4.68 -7.04 9.24
C SER A 32 -4.78 -5.51 9.06
N ILE A 33 -4.55 -4.99 7.85
CA ILE A 33 -4.44 -3.56 7.57
C ILE A 33 -5.41 -3.23 6.44
N SER A 34 -6.25 -2.22 6.65
CA SER A 34 -7.19 -1.77 5.63
C SER A 34 -6.45 -1.21 4.40
N ALA A 35 -6.99 -1.47 3.21
CA ALA A 35 -6.37 -1.06 1.95
C ALA A 35 -6.16 0.45 1.85
N ASP A 36 -6.99 1.27 2.50
CA ASP A 36 -6.89 2.74 2.55
C ASP A 36 -5.70 3.26 3.40
N ARG A 37 -4.91 2.37 4.01
CA ARG A 37 -3.67 2.68 4.72
C ARG A 37 -2.41 2.20 4.00
N LEU A 38 -2.55 1.61 2.81
CA LEU A 38 -1.45 1.02 2.06
C LEU A 38 -1.13 1.86 0.81
N CYS A 39 0.14 2.01 0.50
CA CYS A 39 0.61 2.73 -0.68
C CYS A 39 1.58 1.86 -1.48
N TYR A 40 1.49 1.94 -2.80
CA TYR A 40 2.48 1.34 -3.68
C TYR A 40 3.83 2.05 -3.53
N GLY A 41 4.90 1.26 -3.57
CA GLY A 41 6.25 1.76 -3.80
C GLY A 41 7.12 0.68 -4.41
N SER A 42 8.14 1.12 -5.14
CA SER A 42 9.02 0.23 -5.92
C SER A 42 10.44 0.17 -5.40
N ASN A 43 10.82 1.10 -4.52
CA ASN A 43 12.21 1.29 -4.05
C ASN A 43 13.22 1.36 -5.21
N LEU A 44 12.81 1.87 -6.37
CA LEU A 44 13.72 2.13 -7.49
C LEU A 44 14.76 3.19 -7.07
N PRO A 45 16.04 3.03 -7.45
CA PRO A 45 16.60 1.99 -8.32
C PRO A 45 17.12 0.74 -7.58
N LEU A 46 16.94 0.66 -6.24
CA LEU A 46 17.51 -0.41 -5.43
C LEU A 46 16.86 -1.77 -5.72
N PHE A 47 15.55 -1.80 -5.99
CA PHE A 47 14.81 -3.00 -6.39
C PHE A 47 14.29 -2.91 -7.82
N TYR A 48 14.00 -4.07 -8.43
CA TYR A 48 13.37 -4.13 -9.74
C TYR A 48 11.93 -3.62 -9.69
N GLY A 49 11.65 -2.50 -10.36
CA GLY A 49 10.30 -1.94 -10.43
C GLY A 49 9.26 -2.89 -11.01
N SER A 50 9.67 -3.81 -11.90
CA SER A 50 8.82 -4.88 -12.42
C SER A 50 8.37 -5.87 -11.33
N SER A 51 9.21 -6.15 -10.33
CA SER A 51 8.85 -6.99 -9.19
C SER A 51 7.76 -6.33 -8.35
N ALA A 52 7.92 -5.04 -8.03
CA ALA A 52 6.91 -4.28 -7.32
C ALA A 52 5.56 -4.27 -8.05
N ARG A 53 5.58 -4.03 -9.37
CA ARG A 53 4.37 -4.09 -10.21
C ARG A 53 3.75 -5.49 -10.21
N LEU A 54 4.56 -6.54 -10.31
CA LEU A 54 4.08 -7.92 -10.33
C LEU A 54 3.37 -8.30 -9.03
N LYS A 55 3.91 -7.91 -7.87
CA LYS A 55 3.29 -8.12 -6.54
C LYS A 55 1.85 -7.61 -6.52
N LEU A 56 1.62 -6.41 -7.07
CA LEU A 56 0.28 -5.85 -7.14
C LEU A 56 -0.59 -6.64 -8.12
N LEU A 57 -0.12 -6.90 -9.34
CA LEU A 57 -0.88 -7.59 -10.39
C LEU A 57 -1.34 -8.99 -10.01
N THR A 58 -0.54 -9.72 -9.25
CA THR A 58 -0.85 -11.12 -8.87
C THR A 58 -1.56 -11.25 -7.53
N ALA A 59 -1.80 -10.14 -6.81
CA ALA A 59 -2.57 -10.16 -5.57
C ALA A 59 -4.05 -10.50 -5.83
N ASP A 60 -4.61 -11.38 -5.00
CA ASP A 60 -6.02 -11.76 -4.96
C ASP A 60 -6.80 -10.72 -4.14
N ILE A 61 -7.00 -9.56 -4.75
CA ILE A 61 -7.65 -8.40 -4.16
C ILE A 61 -8.64 -7.79 -5.14
N THR A 62 -9.64 -7.10 -4.59
CA THR A 62 -10.63 -6.38 -5.40
C THR A 62 -9.98 -5.25 -6.20
N ASP A 63 -10.61 -4.86 -7.32
CA ASP A 63 -10.15 -3.73 -8.13
C ASP A 63 -10.14 -2.42 -7.35
N THR A 64 -11.08 -2.25 -6.41
CA THR A 64 -11.10 -1.10 -5.51
C THR A 64 -9.86 -1.06 -4.63
N GLN A 65 -9.50 -2.16 -3.97
CA GLN A 65 -8.28 -2.24 -3.14
C GLN A 65 -7.03 -2.02 -3.98
N ARG A 66 -7.00 -2.61 -5.19
CA ARG A 66 -5.90 -2.45 -6.14
C ARG A 66 -5.70 -0.98 -6.53
N SER A 67 -6.78 -0.27 -6.86
CA SER A 67 -6.75 1.15 -7.21
C SER A 67 -6.29 2.03 -6.05
N GLN A 68 -6.82 1.76 -4.83
CA GLN A 68 -6.41 2.44 -3.61
C GLN A 68 -4.90 2.34 -3.37
N ILE A 69 -4.37 1.12 -3.38
CA ILE A 69 -2.96 0.84 -3.15
C ILE A 69 -2.09 1.44 -4.26
N ALA A 70 -2.50 1.28 -5.52
CA ALA A 70 -1.72 1.72 -6.69
C ALA A 70 -1.53 3.24 -6.74
N SER A 71 -2.58 4.01 -6.44
CA SER A 71 -2.57 5.45 -6.70
C SER A 71 -3.49 6.29 -5.83
N THR A 72 -4.73 5.87 -5.57
CA THR A 72 -5.72 6.77 -4.95
C THR A 72 -5.30 7.22 -3.56
N ASN A 73 -4.77 6.32 -2.72
CA ASN A 73 -4.39 6.66 -1.36
C ASN A 73 -3.28 7.72 -1.31
N ILE A 74 -2.23 7.57 -2.14
CA ILE A 74 -1.11 8.51 -2.15
C ILE A 74 -1.52 9.86 -2.74
N ILE A 75 -2.40 9.87 -3.75
CA ILE A 75 -2.97 11.10 -4.32
C ILE A 75 -3.80 11.84 -3.27
N SER A 76 -4.69 11.15 -2.57
CA SER A 76 -5.50 11.74 -1.49
C SER A 76 -4.63 12.31 -0.38
N LEU A 77 -3.61 11.56 0.07
CA LEU A 77 -2.67 12.04 1.09
C LEU A 77 -1.94 13.31 0.65
N ILE A 78 -1.41 13.33 -0.58
CA ILE A 78 -0.72 14.51 -1.13
C ILE A 78 -1.66 15.72 -1.19
N ASN A 79 -2.92 15.53 -1.60
CA ASN A 79 -3.90 16.61 -1.69
C ASN A 79 -4.23 17.18 -0.31
N THR A 80 -4.46 16.32 0.69
CA THR A 80 -4.69 16.75 2.08
C THR A 80 -3.51 17.56 2.62
N LEU A 81 -2.27 17.12 2.37
CA LEU A 81 -1.07 17.82 2.84
C LEU A 81 -0.82 19.16 2.13
N ARG A 82 -1.32 19.32 0.91
CA ARG A 82 -1.23 20.58 0.15
C ARG A 82 -2.30 21.60 0.53
N GLY A 83 -3.15 21.30 1.52
CA GLY A 83 -4.25 22.18 1.93
C GLY A 83 -5.44 22.12 0.97
N GLY A 84 -5.67 20.97 0.32
CA GLY A 84 -6.95 20.73 -0.36
C GLY A 84 -8.10 20.78 0.65
N ASP A 85 -9.13 21.56 0.30
CA ASP A 85 -10.34 21.92 1.06
C ASP A 85 -10.78 20.96 2.19
#